data_AF-X1R113-F1
#
_entry.id   AF-X1R113-F1
#
_cell.length_a   1.000
_cell.length_b   1.000
_cell.length_c   1.000
_cell.angle_alpha   90.00
_cell.angle_beta   90.00
_cell.angle_gamma   90.00
#
_symmetry.space_group_name_H-M   'P 1'
#
loop_
_entity.id
_entity.type
_entity.pdbx_description
1 polymer ?
#
loop_
_entity_poly.entity_id
_entity_poly.type
_entity_poly.pdbx_seq_one_letter_code
_entity_poly.pdbx_strand_id
1 'polypeptide(L)'
;DNLAEYRFYISSDNFTSYWYWSISAAQLKNDTWVPITLSFGEATAEGTPDRSAINAIQWRVKDDGTAITANWNGLSLIAEPTEGIVSLIFDDGSVTQYTEARKKMDEYGFPGTAYIIPDLIDTSIYMTLTQLKNLQNLAGWDIAGHHQTNLTTLTATEVEN
;
A
#
# COMPACT_ATOMS: atom_id res chain seq x y z
N ASP A 1 -12.21 1.55 21.45
CA ASP A 1 -12.11 0.33 20.65
C ASP A 1 -12.06 -0.82 21.63
N ASN A 2 -12.96 -1.78 21.53
CA ASN A 2 -13.16 -2.87 22.50
C ASN A 2 -12.47 -4.17 22.04
N LEU A 3 -11.67 -4.10 20.97
CA LEU A 3 -10.96 -5.22 20.38
C LEU A 3 -9.60 -5.42 21.07
N ALA A 4 -9.39 -6.59 21.66
CA ALA A 4 -8.11 -6.95 22.27
C ALA A 4 -7.19 -7.73 21.32
N GLU A 5 -7.74 -8.57 20.45
CA GLU A 5 -6.97 -9.35 19.49
C GLU A 5 -7.77 -9.59 18.21
N TYR A 6 -7.11 -9.44 17.08
CA TYR A 6 -7.59 -9.87 15.78
C TYR A 6 -6.47 -10.62 15.06
N ARG A 7 -6.67 -11.93 14.86
CA ARG A 7 -5.69 -12.79 14.20
C ARG A 7 -6.34 -13.66 13.15
N PHE A 8 -5.59 -13.87 12.08
CA PHE A 8 -5.92 -14.82 11.04
C PHE A 8 -4.85 -15.90 10.99
N TYR A 9 -5.28 -17.15 10.84
CA TYR A 9 -4.41 -18.31 10.84
C TYR A 9 -4.73 -19.19 9.64
N ILE A 10 -3.69 -19.83 9.11
CA ILE A 10 -3.83 -20.89 8.11
C ILE A 10 -2.90 -22.04 8.45
N SER A 11 -3.28 -23.25 8.06
CA SER A 11 -2.49 -24.45 8.32
C SER A 11 -2.72 -25.51 7.24
N SER A 12 -1.75 -26.41 7.11
CA SER A 12 -1.78 -27.61 6.29
C SER A 12 -1.97 -28.90 7.10
N ASP A 13 -1.93 -28.82 8.44
CA ASP A 13 -1.83 -29.98 9.34
C ASP A 13 -2.73 -29.85 10.59
N ASN A 14 -3.89 -29.18 10.42
CA ASN A 14 -4.85 -28.90 11.49
C ASN A 14 -4.25 -28.13 12.67
N PHE A 15 -3.42 -27.12 12.38
CA PHE A 15 -2.77 -26.21 13.34
C PHE A 15 -1.72 -26.87 14.26
N THR A 16 -1.11 -27.97 13.82
CA THR A 16 0.14 -28.44 14.46
C THR A 16 1.29 -27.49 14.11
N SER A 17 1.34 -27.06 12.85
CA SER A 17 2.14 -25.95 12.33
C SER A 17 1.21 -24.97 11.62
N TYR A 18 1.49 -23.68 11.69
CA TYR A 18 0.63 -22.67 11.09
C TYR A 18 1.35 -21.37 10.78
N TRP A 19 0.77 -20.61 9.86
CA TRP A 19 1.04 -19.18 9.76
C TRP A 19 -0.04 -18.41 10.49
N TYR A 20 0.34 -17.27 11.07
CA TYR A 20 -0.62 -16.29 11.54
C TYR A 20 -0.22 -14.86 11.23
N TRP A 21 -1.25 -14.02 11.09
CA TRP A 21 -1.14 -12.57 10.98
C TRP A 21 -1.83 -11.94 12.18
N SER A 22 -1.16 -10.94 12.78
CA SER A 22 -1.80 -10.06 13.76
C SER A 22 -2.21 -8.79 13.06
N ILE A 23 -3.50 -8.49 13.07
CA ILE A 23 -4.07 -7.32 12.41
C ILE A 23 -4.23 -6.24 13.46
N SER A 24 -3.70 -5.05 13.16
CA SER A 24 -3.80 -3.91 14.07
C SER A 24 -5.22 -3.40 14.11
N ALA A 25 -5.71 -3.08 15.30
CA ALA A 25 -7.01 -2.44 15.48
C ALA A 25 -7.10 -1.09 14.73
N ALA A 26 -5.97 -0.40 14.54
CA ALA A 26 -5.90 0.84 13.75
C ALA A 26 -6.20 0.64 12.25
N GLN A 27 -6.09 -0.60 11.74
CA GLN A 27 -6.46 -0.94 10.38
C GLN A 27 -7.96 -1.25 10.25
N LEU A 28 -8.68 -1.37 11.37
CA LEU A 28 -10.09 -1.71 11.41
C LEU A 28 -10.91 -0.46 11.69
N LYS A 29 -12.10 -0.36 11.09
CA LYS A 29 -13.04 0.74 11.32
C LYS A 29 -14.41 0.17 11.65
N ASN A 30 -15.05 0.72 12.70
CA ASN A 30 -16.41 0.36 13.04
C ASN A 30 -17.36 0.68 11.88
N ASP A 31 -18.37 -0.18 11.71
CA ASP A 31 -19.46 -0.02 10.74
C ASP A 31 -19.01 0.18 9.28
N THR A 32 -17.78 -0.23 8.96
CA THR A 32 -17.18 -0.10 7.62
C THR A 32 -16.59 -1.44 7.19
N TRP A 33 -16.86 -1.86 5.95
CA TRP A 33 -16.16 -3.00 5.37
C TRP A 33 -14.73 -2.61 5.03
N VAL A 34 -13.76 -3.26 5.67
CA VAL A 34 -12.33 -3.06 5.39
C VAL A 34 -11.75 -4.30 4.74
N PRO A 35 -11.19 -4.20 3.51
CA PRO A 35 -10.42 -5.27 2.92
C PRO A 35 -9.03 -5.35 3.57
N ILE A 36 -8.60 -6.55 3.94
CA ILE A 36 -7.28 -6.80 4.52
C ILE A 36 -6.54 -7.78 3.62
N THR A 37 -5.35 -7.40 3.19
CA THR A 37 -4.45 -8.28 2.44
C THR A 37 -3.44 -8.89 3.40
N LEU A 38 -3.31 -10.22 3.38
CA LEU A 38 -2.43 -10.97 4.26
C LEU A 38 -1.25 -11.51 3.46
N SER A 39 -0.12 -10.81 3.50
CA SER A 39 1.10 -11.22 2.81
C SER A 39 1.86 -12.25 3.63
N PHE A 40 2.33 -13.34 3.02
CA PHE A 40 3.23 -14.29 3.70
C PHE A 40 4.55 -13.67 4.13
N GLY A 41 4.97 -12.54 3.53
CA GLY A 41 6.14 -11.79 3.99
C GLY A 41 5.98 -11.16 5.37
N GLU A 42 4.75 -11.00 5.85
CA GLU A 42 4.42 -10.46 7.17
C GLU A 42 3.89 -11.55 8.13
N ALA A 43 3.78 -12.79 7.65
CA ALA A 43 3.26 -13.90 8.44
C ALA A 43 4.31 -14.38 9.45
N THR A 44 3.88 -14.64 10.67
CA THR A 44 4.68 -15.42 11.62
C THR A 44 4.39 -16.90 11.40
N ALA A 45 5.43 -17.70 11.24
CA ALA A 45 5.33 -19.15 11.16
C ALA A 45 5.63 -19.78 12.52
N GLU A 46 4.75 -20.68 12.96
CA GLU A 46 4.98 -21.58 14.09
C GLU A 46 5.10 -23.01 13.56
N GLY A 47 6.21 -23.68 13.87
CA GLY A 47 6.54 -24.99 13.31
C GLY A 47 7.04 -24.92 11.87
N THR A 48 6.66 -25.91 11.05
CA THR A 48 7.09 -26.01 9.63
C THR A 48 5.87 -26.18 8.71
N PRO A 49 4.96 -25.19 8.66
CA PRO A 49 3.74 -25.32 7.85
C PRO A 49 4.05 -25.40 6.35
N ASP A 50 3.21 -26.09 5.58
CA ASP A 50 3.37 -26.29 4.13
C ASP A 50 2.37 -25.45 3.32
N ARG A 51 2.91 -24.51 2.53
CA ARG A 51 2.12 -23.49 1.84
C ARG A 51 1.36 -24.09 0.66
N SER A 52 1.88 -25.19 0.12
CA SER A 52 1.28 -25.92 -1.00
C SER A 52 0.11 -26.82 -0.58
N ALA A 53 -0.06 -27.07 0.73
CA ALA A 53 -1.02 -28.03 1.27
C ALA A 53 -2.00 -27.40 2.28
N ILE A 54 -2.20 -26.08 2.24
CA ILE A 54 -3.12 -25.38 3.13
C ILE A 54 -4.52 -25.98 3.01
N ASN A 55 -5.08 -26.43 4.14
CA ASN A 55 -6.39 -27.09 4.21
C ASN A 55 -7.27 -26.57 5.36
N ALA A 56 -6.74 -25.68 6.20
CA ALA A 56 -7.46 -25.13 7.33
C ALA A 56 -7.25 -23.62 7.45
N ILE A 57 -8.32 -22.92 7.84
CA ILE A 57 -8.32 -21.51 8.19
C ILE A 57 -8.91 -21.34 9.59
N GLN A 58 -8.38 -20.40 10.36
CA GLN A 58 -8.97 -19.98 11.63
C GLN A 58 -8.93 -18.46 11.73
N TRP A 59 -10.07 -17.89 12.07
CA TRP A 59 -10.18 -16.47 12.40
C TRP A 59 -10.45 -16.34 13.89
N ARG A 60 -9.61 -15.57 14.58
CA ARG A 60 -9.70 -15.33 16.01
C ARG A 60 -9.93 -13.86 16.28
N VAL A 61 -11.02 -13.58 16.98
CA VAL A 61 -11.36 -12.25 17.47
C VAL A 61 -11.57 -12.34 18.97
N LYS A 62 -10.96 -11.43 19.72
CA LYS A 62 -11.07 -11.36 21.17
C LYS A 62 -11.43 -9.94 21.58
N ASP A 63 -12.46 -9.79 22.41
CA ASP A 63 -12.77 -8.53 23.07
C ASP A 63 -11.84 -8.24 24.26
N ASP A 64 -11.90 -7.00 24.76
CA ASP A 64 -11.18 -6.51 25.94
C ASP A 64 -12.00 -6.64 27.25
N GLY A 65 -13.06 -7.43 27.25
CA GLY A 65 -14.05 -7.52 28.32
C GLY A 65 -15.35 -6.79 28.02
N THR A 66 -15.39 -5.95 26.97
CA THR A 66 -16.64 -5.37 26.45
C THR A 66 -17.04 -6.08 25.17
N ALA A 67 -18.22 -6.72 25.16
CA ALA A 67 -18.68 -7.52 24.03
C ALA A 67 -18.63 -6.75 22.69
N ILE A 68 -18.20 -7.46 21.65
CA ILE A 68 -18.11 -6.96 20.27
C ILE A 68 -18.90 -7.86 19.33
N THR A 69 -19.28 -7.32 18.18
CA THR A 69 -19.76 -8.10 17.03
C THR A 69 -18.73 -7.98 15.92
N ALA A 70 -18.20 -9.10 15.45
CA ALA A 70 -17.29 -9.15 14.32
C ALA A 70 -17.99 -9.79 13.13
N ASN A 71 -18.05 -9.07 12.01
CA ASN A 71 -18.67 -9.56 10.78
C ASN A 71 -17.59 -9.95 9.77
N TRP A 72 -17.82 -11.05 9.05
CA TRP A 72 -16.98 -11.51 7.95
C TRP A 72 -17.80 -11.53 6.67
N ASN A 73 -17.26 -10.98 5.58
CA ASN A 73 -17.90 -11.04 4.27
C ASN A 73 -17.37 -12.23 3.45
N GLY A 74 -16.11 -12.16 3.01
CA GLY A 74 -15.53 -13.17 2.14
C GLY A 74 -14.01 -13.30 2.26
N LEU A 75 -13.50 -14.42 1.75
CA LEU A 75 -12.08 -14.69 1.57
C LEU A 75 -11.82 -14.88 0.08
N SER A 76 -10.72 -14.32 -0.42
CA SER A 76 -10.26 -14.59 -1.78
C SER A 76 -8.75 -14.79 -1.78
N LEU A 77 -8.27 -15.57 -2.74
CA LEU A 77 -6.85 -15.73 -3.00
C LEU A 77 -6.44 -14.73 -4.06
N ILE A 78 -5.31 -14.09 -3.85
CA ILE A 78 -4.65 -13.24 -4.83
C ILE A 78 -3.49 -14.05 -5.40
N ALA A 79 -3.38 -14.09 -6.73
CA ALA A 79 -2.26 -14.77 -7.37
C ALA A 79 -0.94 -14.12 -6.91
N GLU A 80 0.02 -14.95 -6.52
CA GLU A 80 1.34 -14.46 -6.19
C GLU A 80 2.02 -13.91 -7.45
N PRO A 81 2.61 -12.71 -7.38
CA PRO A 81 3.40 -12.21 -8.49
C PRO A 81 4.60 -13.14 -8.69
N THR A 82 4.86 -13.50 -9.94
CA THR A 82 5.99 -14.39 -10.30
C THR A 82 7.34 -13.70 -10.18
N GLU A 83 7.34 -12.37 -10.08
CA GLU A 83 8.52 -11.51 -9.95
C GLU A 83 8.19 -10.28 -9.11
N GLY A 84 9.21 -9.68 -8.50
CA GLY A 84 9.05 -8.40 -7.79
C GLY A 84 8.84 -7.26 -8.79
N ILE A 85 7.90 -6.37 -8.50
CA ILE A 85 7.67 -5.15 -9.28
C ILE A 85 8.17 -3.96 -8.46
N VAL A 86 8.96 -3.09 -9.09
CA VAL A 86 9.43 -1.83 -8.49
C VAL A 86 8.79 -0.68 -9.25
N SER A 87 8.14 0.23 -8.52
CA SER A 87 7.72 1.54 -9.05
C SER A 87 8.71 2.60 -8.60
N LEU A 88 9.19 3.41 -9.55
CA LEU A 88 10.13 4.51 -9.30
C LEU A 88 9.35 5.82 -9.28
N ILE A 89 9.21 6.41 -8.10
CA ILE A 89 8.41 7.61 -7.87
C ILE A 89 9.29 8.79 -7.48
N PHE A 90 8.90 9.98 -7.93
CA PHE A 90 9.57 11.23 -7.62
C PHE A 90 8.54 12.28 -7.20
N ASP A 91 8.74 12.86 -6.02
CA ASP A 91 7.82 13.84 -5.43
C ASP A 91 8.21 15.30 -5.74
N ASP A 92 7.30 16.23 -5.50
CA ASP A 92 7.44 17.68 -5.59
C ASP A 92 7.64 18.30 -6.99
N GLY A 93 8.12 17.54 -7.98
CA GLY A 93 8.35 18.05 -9.33
C GLY A 93 9.65 18.87 -9.50
N SER A 94 10.70 18.57 -8.73
CA SER A 94 12.00 19.24 -8.83
C SER A 94 12.61 19.14 -10.24
N VAL A 95 13.25 20.21 -10.71
CA VAL A 95 13.86 20.27 -12.05
C VAL A 95 14.96 19.22 -12.27
N THR A 96 15.63 18.78 -11.20
CA THR A 96 16.68 17.75 -11.28
C THR A 96 16.13 16.38 -11.68
N GLN A 97 14.83 16.14 -11.50
CA GLN A 97 14.17 14.92 -11.98
C GLN A 97 14.20 14.88 -13.51
N TYR A 98 13.99 16.01 -14.17
CA TYR A 98 14.10 16.12 -15.63
C TYR A 98 15.56 16.15 -16.11
N THR A 99 16.42 16.93 -15.46
CA THR A 99 17.78 17.15 -15.96
C THR A 99 18.74 16.02 -15.61
N GLU A 100 18.53 15.31 -14.50
CA GLU A 100 19.44 14.27 -14.01
C GLU A 100 18.76 12.89 -13.96
N ALA A 101 17.65 12.76 -13.20
CA ALA A 101 17.03 11.45 -12.97
C ALA A 101 16.55 10.79 -14.28
N ARG A 102 15.83 11.56 -15.12
CA ARG A 102 15.41 11.11 -16.46
C ARG A 102 16.56 10.56 -17.27
N LYS A 103 17.71 11.25 -17.32
CA LYS A 103 18.88 10.78 -18.09
C LYS A 103 19.35 9.41 -17.61
N LYS A 104 19.39 9.20 -16.29
CA LYS A 104 19.83 7.93 -15.71
C LYS A 104 18.78 6.84 -15.90
N MET A 105 17.51 7.18 -15.84
CA MET A 105 16.41 6.24 -16.07
C MET A 105 16.31 5.82 -17.54
N ASP A 106 16.53 6.75 -18.48
CA ASP A 106 16.63 6.47 -19.92
C ASP A 106 17.78 5.50 -20.22
N GLU A 107 18.93 5.61 -19.52
CA GLU A 107 20.08 4.69 -19.66
C GLU A 107 19.71 3.22 -19.38
N TYR A 108 18.75 2.99 -18.48
CA TYR A 108 18.28 1.65 -18.11
C TYR A 108 16.91 1.29 -18.69
N GLY A 109 16.30 2.19 -19.48
CA GLY A 109 14.97 1.98 -20.06
C GLY A 109 13.84 1.94 -19.04
N PHE A 110 13.99 2.64 -17.91
CA PHE A 110 12.98 2.68 -16.85
C PHE A 110 12.09 3.92 -16.96
N PRO A 111 10.75 3.78 -17.03
CA PRO A 111 9.85 4.89 -16.79
C PRO A 111 9.71 5.15 -15.28
N GLY A 112 9.36 6.39 -14.92
CA GLY A 112 9.02 6.78 -13.55
C GLY A 112 7.65 7.44 -13.47
N THR A 113 7.18 7.68 -12.25
CA THR A 113 6.02 8.54 -11.98
C THR A 113 6.47 9.81 -11.30
N ALA A 114 6.17 10.97 -11.87
CA ALA A 114 6.42 12.27 -11.24
C ALA A 114 5.14 12.79 -10.58
N TYR A 115 5.17 12.92 -9.26
CA TYR A 115 4.11 13.54 -8.47
C TYR A 115 4.42 15.04 -8.34
N ILE A 116 3.53 15.88 -8.87
CA ILE A 116 3.77 17.31 -9.07
C ILE A 116 2.90 18.15 -8.15
N ILE A 117 3.50 19.12 -7.45
CA ILE A 117 2.77 20.22 -6.80
C ILE A 117 2.42 21.24 -7.90
N PRO A 118 1.15 21.38 -8.32
CA PRO A 118 0.81 22.17 -9.51
C PRO A 118 1.23 23.64 -9.43
N ASP A 119 1.18 24.24 -8.23
CA ASP A 119 1.50 25.65 -7.99
C ASP A 119 2.99 25.97 -8.16
N LEU A 120 3.86 24.95 -8.20
CA LEU A 120 5.31 25.12 -8.37
C LEU A 120 5.76 24.96 -9.83
N ILE A 121 4.86 24.58 -10.74
CA ILE A 121 5.18 24.47 -12.16
C ILE A 121 5.68 25.82 -12.69
N ASP A 122 6.71 25.78 -13.54
CA ASP A 122 7.36 26.96 -14.13
C ASP A 122 8.03 27.92 -13.12
N THR A 123 8.14 27.54 -11.84
CA THR A 123 8.90 28.30 -10.83
C THR A 123 10.37 27.89 -10.78
N SER A 124 11.21 28.73 -10.16
CA SER A 124 12.63 28.42 -9.97
C SER A 124 12.80 27.07 -9.28
N ILE A 125 13.78 26.26 -9.71
CA ILE A 125 14.11 24.90 -9.22
C ILE A 125 13.07 23.79 -9.46
N TYR A 126 11.92 24.08 -10.08
CA TYR A 126 10.89 23.09 -10.42
C TYR A 126 10.73 22.91 -11.93
N MET A 127 10.10 21.81 -12.34
CA MET A 127 9.88 21.52 -13.75
C MET A 127 8.88 22.48 -14.39
N THR A 128 9.17 22.85 -15.63
CA THR A 128 8.22 23.57 -16.49
C THR A 128 7.12 22.65 -17.00
N LEU A 129 5.98 23.22 -17.41
CA LEU A 129 4.91 22.44 -18.04
C LEU A 129 5.40 21.70 -19.30
N THR A 130 6.34 22.30 -20.03
CA THR A 130 6.96 21.67 -21.20
C THR A 130 7.81 20.47 -20.81
N GLN A 131 8.60 20.55 -19.75
CA GLN A 131 9.40 19.43 -19.25
C GLN A 131 8.51 18.27 -18.78
N LEU A 132 7.41 18.56 -18.09
CA LEU A 132 6.43 17.54 -17.68
C LEU A 132 5.79 16.83 -18.89
N LYS A 133 5.38 17.60 -19.91
CA LYS A 133 4.88 17.02 -21.16
C LYS A 133 5.94 16.18 -21.88
N ASN A 134 7.21 16.56 -21.81
CA ASN A 134 8.28 15.75 -22.40
C ASN A 134 8.49 14.44 -21.62
N LEU A 135 8.43 14.45 -20.29
CA LEU A 135 8.47 13.23 -19.49
C LEU A 135 7.34 12.28 -19.90
N GLN A 136 6.12 12.78 -19.99
CA GLN A 136 4.97 11.98 -20.40
C GLN A 136 5.08 11.47 -21.84
N ASN A 137 5.19 12.39 -22.80
CA ASN A 137 5.00 12.07 -24.21
C ASN A 137 6.24 11.45 -24.87
N LEU A 138 7.44 11.67 -24.30
CA LEU A 138 8.70 11.25 -24.91
C LEU A 138 9.47 10.23 -24.06
N ALA A 139 9.41 10.33 -22.73
CA ALA A 139 10.11 9.41 -21.83
C ALA A 139 9.21 8.29 -21.26
N GLY A 140 7.90 8.33 -21.51
CA GLY A 140 6.95 7.32 -21.04
C GLY A 140 6.69 7.36 -19.53
N TRP A 141 6.96 8.49 -18.88
CA TRP A 141 6.69 8.67 -17.46
C TRP A 141 5.21 9.00 -17.22
N ASP A 142 4.68 8.57 -16.08
CA ASP A 142 3.38 9.03 -15.60
C ASP A 142 3.52 10.36 -14.85
N ILE A 143 2.47 11.19 -14.93
CA ILE A 143 2.39 12.47 -14.21
C ILE A 143 1.17 12.42 -13.28
N ALA A 144 1.40 12.60 -11.98
CA ALA A 144 0.39 12.56 -10.93
C ALA A 144 0.46 13.81 -10.04
N GLY A 145 -0.52 13.98 -9.15
CA GLY A 145 -0.58 15.14 -8.24
C GLY A 145 0.10 14.87 -6.90
N HIS A 146 1.04 15.73 -6.50
CA HIS A 146 1.59 15.78 -5.15
C HIS A 146 0.91 16.92 -4.39
N HIS A 147 -0.36 16.75 -4.06
CA HIS A 147 -1.22 17.73 -3.39
C HIS A 147 -1.36 19.10 -4.11
N GLN A 148 -2.39 19.85 -3.70
CA GLN A 148 -2.54 21.28 -4.01
C GLN A 148 -2.75 22.03 -2.70
N THR A 149 -3.59 21.46 -1.84
CA THR A 149 -3.73 21.87 -0.45
C THR A 149 -2.80 21.04 0.44
N ASN A 150 -2.07 21.69 1.35
CA ASN A 150 -1.28 20.98 2.35
C ASN A 150 -2.22 20.21 3.29
N LEU A 151 -2.22 18.88 3.22
CA LEU A 151 -3.13 18.04 3.99
C LEU A 151 -2.88 18.11 5.50
N THR A 152 -1.69 18.55 5.94
CA THR A 152 -1.36 18.67 7.38
C THR A 152 -2.01 19.89 8.04
N THR A 153 -2.56 20.82 7.25
CA THR A 153 -3.31 21.96 7.77
C THR A 153 -4.81 21.69 7.87
N LEU A 154 -5.27 20.54 7.39
CA LEU A 154 -6.68 20.16 7.42
C LEU A 154 -7.02 19.37 8.68
N THR A 155 -8.19 19.60 9.23
CA THR A 155 -8.82 18.75 10.23
C THR A 155 -9.28 17.43 9.60
N ALA A 156 -9.47 16.38 10.40
CA ALA A 156 -9.99 15.10 9.91
C ALA A 156 -11.32 15.26 9.15
N THR A 157 -12.20 16.15 9.63
CA THR A 157 -13.48 16.47 8.97
C THR A 157 -13.29 17.10 7.59
N GLU A 158 -12.25 17.91 7.39
CA GLU A 158 -11.97 18.55 6.10
C GLU A 158 -11.34 17.59 5.08
N VAL A 159 -10.72 16.50 5.55
CA VAL A 159 -10.13 15.46 4.68
C VAL A 159 -11.17 14.44 4.22
N GLU A 160 -12.20 14.18 5.03
CA GLU A 160 -13.21 13.14 4.78
C GLU A 160 -14.41 13.60 3.93
N ASN A 161 -14.52 14.90 3.61
CA ASN A 161 -15.59 15.48 2.77
C ASN A 161 -15.08 15.85 1.37
#